data_AF-A0A954E9K8-F1
#
_entry.id   AF-A0A954E9K8-F1
#
_cell.length_a   1.000
_cell.length_b   1.000
_cell.length_c   1.000
_cell.angle_alpha   90.00
_cell.angle_beta   90.00
_cell.angle_gamma   90.00
#
_symmetry.space_group_name_H-M   'P 1'
#
loop_
_entity.id
_entity.type
_entity.pdbx_description
1 polymer ?
#
loop_
_entity_poly.entity_id
_entity_poly.type
_entity_poly.pdbx_seq_one_letter_code
_entity_poly.pdbx_strand_id
1 'polypeptide(L)'
;MRFLLLNMFLMVTLFVIGCGSNPASGPFGEPESSPLMVPFAGTWTLEFEKTLEAQKAAGVSEEQIEQTRKFFADHPQFGKMHPDLTFEGNVAVGEGVISSEYRFFSMHTHDSQTCGKAWHLEDRFDPGDMSKCFVRLEVIEGLLYMEVYMQEGLPDLDDPDLLTEPSVEGDPLKCEYEAKAGNHPEERQVLVFSRRE
;
A
#
# COMPACT_ATOMS: atom_id res chain seq x y z
N MET A 1 -18.38 -43.65 50.59
CA MET A 1 -18.45 -42.19 50.78
C MET A 1 -17.80 -41.56 49.54
N ARG A 2 -18.54 -41.17 48.50
CA ARG A 2 -19.08 -39.81 48.27
C ARG A 2 -18.13 -38.71 48.78
N PHE A 3 -17.39 -38.09 47.87
CA PHE A 3 -17.30 -36.63 47.73
C PHE A 3 -16.93 -36.29 46.28
N LEU A 4 -17.90 -35.70 45.59
CA LEU A 4 -17.76 -34.88 44.39
C LEU A 4 -16.97 -33.62 44.73
N LEU A 5 -16.17 -33.12 43.78
CA LEU A 5 -15.75 -31.72 43.57
C LEU A 5 -14.82 -31.77 42.32
N LEU A 6 -15.36 -31.76 41.10
CA LEU A 6 -15.82 -30.57 40.37
C LEU A 6 -14.76 -29.46 40.37
N ASN A 7 -13.64 -29.69 39.71
CA ASN A 7 -12.74 -28.61 39.29
C ASN A 7 -13.11 -28.20 37.86
N MET A 8 -13.77 -27.04 37.84
CA MET A 8 -14.11 -26.17 36.74
C MET A 8 -13.00 -26.13 35.67
N PHE A 9 -13.25 -26.72 34.51
CA PHE A 9 -12.59 -26.36 33.26
C PHE A 9 -13.05 -24.94 32.91
N LEU A 10 -12.26 -23.92 33.25
CA LEU A 10 -12.45 -22.57 32.75
C LEU A 10 -11.95 -22.55 31.30
N MET A 11 -12.79 -23.04 30.40
CA MET A 11 -12.62 -22.87 28.97
C MET A 11 -12.96 -21.41 28.66
N VAL A 12 -11.95 -20.54 28.64
CA VAL A 12 -12.08 -19.17 28.17
C VAL A 12 -12.22 -19.24 26.66
N THR A 13 -13.46 -19.38 26.20
CA THR A 13 -13.82 -19.22 24.80
C THR A 13 -13.72 -17.74 24.48
N LEU A 14 -12.57 -17.33 23.96
CA LEU A 14 -12.40 -16.03 23.29
C LEU A 14 -13.29 -16.05 22.04
N PHE A 15 -14.55 -15.66 22.23
CA PHE A 15 -15.42 -15.21 21.15
C PHE A 15 -14.89 -13.87 20.66
N VAL A 16 -14.01 -13.90 19.65
CA VAL A 16 -13.79 -12.73 18.79
C VAL A 16 -14.99 -12.68 17.84
N ILE A 17 -16.07 -12.04 18.31
CA ILE A 17 -17.23 -11.65 17.51
C ILE A 17 -17.01 -10.20 17.07
N GLY A 18 -17.14 -9.95 15.76
CA GLY A 18 -17.24 -8.63 15.14
C GLY A 18 -16.16 -8.44 14.08
N CYS A 19 -16.32 -8.79 12.80
CA CYS A 19 -17.29 -8.30 11.81
C CYS A 19 -17.32 -6.77 11.72
N GLY A 20 -16.30 -6.24 11.06
CA GLY A 20 -16.19 -4.86 10.58
C GLY A 20 -14.77 -4.66 10.11
N SER A 21 -14.53 -4.76 8.80
CA SER A 21 -13.29 -4.36 8.13
C SER A 21 -13.16 -2.84 8.25
N ASN A 22 -12.85 -2.37 9.45
CA ASN A 22 -12.60 -0.96 9.68
C ASN A 22 -11.17 -0.68 9.20
N PRO A 23 -10.93 0.27 8.30
CA PRO A 23 -9.58 0.68 7.92
C PRO A 23 -8.74 1.12 9.15
N ALA A 24 -9.36 1.40 10.28
CA ALA A 24 -8.72 1.68 11.57
C ALA A 24 -8.08 0.46 12.30
N SER A 25 -8.22 -0.78 11.84
CA SER A 25 -7.71 -1.96 12.57
C SER A 25 -6.30 -2.44 12.16
N GLY A 26 -5.53 -1.60 11.44
CA GLY A 26 -4.17 -1.93 10.99
C GLY A 26 -3.13 -1.71 12.09
N PRO A 27 -1.90 -2.23 11.94
CA PRO A 27 -0.84 -2.08 12.95
C PRO A 27 -0.42 -0.62 13.19
N PHE A 28 -0.76 0.28 12.26
CA PHE A 28 -0.42 1.69 12.31
C PHE A 28 -1.51 2.60 12.89
N GLY A 29 -2.57 2.04 13.49
CA GLY A 29 -3.62 2.82 14.15
C GLY A 29 -4.57 3.55 13.19
N GLU A 30 -5.26 4.58 13.69
CA GLU A 30 -6.22 5.36 12.91
C GLU A 30 -5.54 6.17 11.80
N PRO A 31 -6.20 6.39 10.64
CA PRO A 31 -5.68 7.28 9.61
C PRO A 31 -5.52 8.72 10.10
N GLU A 32 -4.42 9.37 9.74
CA GLU A 32 -4.22 10.80 9.98
C GLU A 32 -4.73 11.63 8.80
N SER A 33 -5.44 12.72 9.09
CA SER A 33 -5.91 13.63 8.03
C SER A 33 -4.74 14.42 7.44
N SER A 34 -4.65 14.49 6.11
CA SER A 34 -3.71 15.38 5.42
C SER A 34 -4.39 16.09 4.25
N PRO A 35 -4.27 17.43 4.15
CA PRO A 35 -4.77 18.18 3.00
C PRO A 35 -4.16 17.71 1.67
N LEU A 36 -2.91 17.22 1.69
CA LEU A 36 -2.20 16.72 0.51
C LEU A 36 -2.81 15.43 -0.04
N MET A 37 -3.49 14.65 0.81
CA MET A 37 -4.09 13.37 0.43
C MET A 37 -5.55 13.49 -0.02
N VAL A 38 -6.19 14.64 0.22
CA VAL A 38 -7.58 14.91 -0.17
C VAL A 38 -7.88 14.62 -1.65
N PRO A 39 -7.02 14.97 -2.63
CA PRO A 39 -7.28 14.66 -4.04
C PRO A 39 -7.44 13.16 -4.32
N PHE A 40 -6.77 12.31 -3.54
CA PHE A 40 -6.72 10.87 -3.73
C PHE A 40 -7.77 10.11 -2.94
N ALA A 41 -8.52 10.76 -2.05
CA ALA A 41 -9.48 10.10 -1.15
C ALA A 41 -10.54 9.25 -1.90
N GLY A 42 -10.99 8.15 -1.30
CA GLY A 42 -12.02 7.26 -1.86
C GLY A 42 -11.46 5.99 -2.51
N THR A 43 -12.32 5.26 -3.22
CA THR A 43 -12.00 3.93 -3.75
C THR A 43 -11.56 3.99 -5.22
N TRP A 44 -10.52 3.23 -5.53
CA TRP A 44 -9.82 3.19 -6.81
C TRP A 44 -9.65 1.74 -7.27
N THR A 45 -10.05 1.46 -8.50
CA THR A 45 -9.99 0.13 -9.11
C THR A 45 -8.75 0.05 -9.98
N LEU A 46 -7.90 -0.97 -9.80
CA LEU A 46 -6.72 -1.16 -10.62
C LEU A 46 -7.13 -1.45 -12.07
N GLU A 47 -6.57 -0.68 -13.01
CA GLU A 47 -6.74 -0.82 -14.45
C GLU A 47 -5.58 -1.63 -15.04
N PHE A 48 -5.75 -2.95 -15.17
CA PHE A 48 -4.66 -3.86 -15.52
C PHE A 48 -3.96 -3.51 -16.85
N GLU A 49 -4.71 -3.36 -17.94
CA GLU A 49 -4.09 -3.03 -19.25
C GLU A 49 -3.44 -1.65 -19.26
N LYS A 50 -4.07 -0.64 -18.62
CA LYS A 50 -3.47 0.71 -18.51
C LYS A 50 -2.19 0.69 -17.66
N THR A 51 -2.14 -0.18 -16.66
CA THR A 51 -0.95 -0.40 -15.84
C THR A 51 0.18 -0.98 -16.69
N LEU A 52 -0.09 -2.00 -17.51
CA LEU A 52 0.90 -2.56 -18.44
C LEU A 52 1.38 -1.52 -19.46
N GLU A 53 0.48 -0.71 -20.01
CA GLU A 53 0.83 0.38 -20.93
C GLU A 53 1.72 1.43 -20.25
N ALA A 54 1.40 1.82 -19.01
CA ALA A 54 2.21 2.76 -18.23
C ALA A 54 3.60 2.19 -17.89
N GLN A 55 3.68 0.92 -17.53
CA GLN A 55 4.96 0.23 -17.27
C GLN A 55 5.82 0.13 -18.54
N LYS A 56 5.21 -0.19 -19.67
CA LYS A 56 5.89 -0.15 -20.98
C LYS A 56 6.42 1.25 -21.29
N ALA A 57 5.62 2.29 -21.06
CA ALA A 57 6.04 3.69 -21.23
C ALA A 57 7.16 4.09 -20.25
N ALA A 58 7.20 3.46 -19.07
CA ALA A 58 8.26 3.62 -18.07
C ALA A 58 9.55 2.84 -18.39
N GLY A 59 9.56 2.01 -19.44
CA GLY A 59 10.76 1.31 -19.93
C GLY A 59 10.77 -0.21 -19.72
N VAL A 60 9.71 -0.80 -19.17
CA VAL A 60 9.59 -2.27 -19.07
C VAL A 60 9.53 -2.89 -20.47
N SER A 61 10.27 -3.97 -20.68
CA SER A 61 10.37 -4.59 -22.01
C SER A 61 9.06 -5.25 -22.46
N GLU A 62 8.84 -5.30 -23.78
CA GLU A 62 7.65 -5.96 -24.36
C GLU A 62 7.53 -7.43 -23.92
N GLU A 63 8.67 -8.12 -23.83
CA GLU A 63 8.70 -9.53 -23.41
C GLU A 63 8.18 -9.69 -21.98
N GLN A 64 8.62 -8.84 -21.05
CA GLN A 64 8.14 -8.85 -19.66
C GLN A 64 6.64 -8.50 -19.58
N ILE A 65 6.19 -7.51 -20.35
CA ILE A 65 4.76 -7.14 -20.40
C ILE A 65 3.91 -8.33 -20.88
N GLU A 66 4.34 -9.02 -21.93
CA GLU A 66 3.61 -10.18 -22.46
C GLU A 66 3.66 -11.38 -21.50
N GLN A 67 4.79 -11.59 -20.81
CA GLN A 67 4.90 -12.60 -19.74
C GLN A 67 3.93 -12.30 -18.59
N THR A 68 3.86 -11.06 -18.13
CA THR A 68 2.91 -10.65 -17.07
C THR A 68 1.46 -10.84 -17.54
N ARG A 69 1.12 -10.38 -18.75
CA ARG A 69 -0.21 -10.58 -19.33
C ARG A 69 -0.58 -12.06 -19.38
N LYS A 70 0.33 -12.90 -19.88
CA LYS A 70 0.14 -14.35 -19.95
C LYS A 70 -0.03 -14.97 -18.56
N PHE A 71 0.77 -14.57 -17.58
CA PHE A 71 0.69 -15.09 -16.22
C PHE A 71 -0.70 -14.87 -15.61
N PHE A 72 -1.24 -13.65 -15.69
CA PHE A 72 -2.58 -13.34 -15.15
C PHE A 72 -3.72 -13.95 -15.98
N ALA A 73 -3.53 -14.11 -17.30
CA ALA A 73 -4.48 -14.85 -18.13
C ALA A 73 -4.54 -16.35 -17.78
N ASP A 74 -3.39 -16.96 -17.48
CA ASP A 74 -3.26 -18.38 -17.11
C ASP A 74 -3.71 -18.63 -15.64
N HIS A 75 -3.71 -17.60 -14.79
CA HIS A 75 -4.02 -17.71 -13.36
C HIS A 75 -5.07 -16.69 -12.89
N PRO A 76 -6.31 -16.78 -13.38
CA PRO A 76 -7.37 -15.82 -13.04
C PRO A 76 -7.70 -15.77 -11.53
N GLN A 77 -7.32 -16.80 -10.76
CA GLN A 77 -7.48 -16.83 -9.31
C GLN A 77 -6.66 -15.76 -8.57
N PHE A 78 -5.56 -15.27 -9.17
CA PHE A 78 -4.81 -14.14 -8.60
C PHE A 78 -5.49 -12.80 -8.88
N GLY A 79 -6.50 -12.76 -9.76
CA GLY A 79 -7.27 -11.57 -10.09
C GLY A 79 -6.45 -10.56 -10.89
N LYS A 80 -5.67 -9.74 -10.18
CA LYS A 80 -4.87 -8.64 -10.72
C LYS A 80 -3.50 -8.60 -10.07
N MET A 81 -2.59 -7.80 -10.64
CA MET A 81 -1.23 -7.62 -10.11
C MET A 81 -1.15 -6.83 -8.80
N HIS A 82 -2.23 -6.15 -8.42
CA HIS A 82 -2.33 -5.36 -7.20
C HIS A 82 -3.81 -5.29 -6.80
N PRO A 83 -4.16 -5.26 -5.51
CA PRO A 83 -5.55 -5.03 -5.09
C PRO A 83 -6.05 -3.63 -5.50
N ASP A 84 -7.36 -3.49 -5.58
CA ASP A 84 -8.01 -2.18 -5.63
C ASP A 84 -7.76 -1.45 -4.31
N LEU A 85 -7.59 -0.13 -4.35
CA LEU A 85 -7.18 0.67 -3.18
C LEU A 85 -8.30 1.60 -2.70
N THR A 86 -8.47 1.73 -1.38
CA THR A 86 -9.28 2.77 -0.77
C THR A 86 -8.41 3.70 0.05
N PHE A 87 -8.44 4.98 -0.29
CA PHE A 87 -7.67 6.04 0.37
C PHE A 87 -8.51 6.77 1.42
N GLU A 88 -8.02 6.82 2.64
CA GLU A 88 -8.60 7.58 3.76
C GLU A 88 -7.46 8.22 4.57
N GLY A 89 -7.48 9.56 4.69
CA GLY A 89 -6.39 10.28 5.35
C GLY A 89 -5.03 9.99 4.68
N ASN A 90 -4.05 9.55 5.46
CA ASN A 90 -2.74 9.11 4.99
C ASN A 90 -2.62 7.60 4.79
N VAL A 91 -3.73 6.89 4.59
CA VAL A 91 -3.73 5.44 4.41
C VAL A 91 -4.34 5.07 3.07
N ALA A 92 -3.76 4.10 2.36
CA ALA A 92 -4.45 3.35 1.31
C ALA A 92 -4.51 1.87 1.68
N VAL A 93 -5.72 1.32 1.75
CA VAL A 93 -5.93 -0.10 2.04
C VAL A 93 -6.33 -0.84 0.76
N GLY A 94 -5.61 -1.90 0.46
CA GLY A 94 -5.97 -2.87 -0.56
C GLY A 94 -6.83 -3.98 0.03
N GLU A 95 -8.04 -4.16 -0.47
CA GLU A 95 -8.93 -5.25 -0.05
C GLU A 95 -8.95 -6.37 -1.10
N GLY A 96 -8.93 -7.63 -0.67
CA GLY A 96 -8.96 -8.78 -1.56
C GLY A 96 -8.38 -10.05 -0.94
N VAL A 97 -7.96 -10.98 -1.80
CA VAL A 97 -7.22 -12.19 -1.37
C VAL A 97 -5.86 -11.80 -0.77
N ILE A 98 -5.27 -10.73 -1.29
CA ILE A 98 -4.06 -10.10 -0.76
C ILE A 98 -4.53 -8.78 -0.12
N SER A 99 -4.42 -8.68 1.20
CA SER A 99 -4.74 -7.46 1.92
C SER A 99 -3.47 -6.63 2.05
N SER A 100 -3.39 -5.49 1.37
CA SER A 100 -2.24 -4.59 1.50
C SER A 100 -2.59 -3.30 2.25
N GLU A 101 -1.61 -2.64 2.84
CA GLU A 101 -1.77 -1.31 3.42
C GLU A 101 -0.56 -0.45 3.07
N TYR A 102 -0.81 0.78 2.62
CA TYR A 102 0.17 1.86 2.52
C TYR A 102 -0.14 2.91 3.59
N ARG A 103 0.83 3.21 4.45
CA ARG A 103 0.77 4.32 5.42
C ARG A 103 1.72 5.43 4.96
N PHE A 104 1.17 6.50 4.39
CA PHE A 104 1.88 7.61 3.78
C PHE A 104 2.43 8.59 4.81
N PHE A 105 3.66 9.05 4.61
CA PHE A 105 4.31 10.05 5.44
C PHE A 105 5.36 10.86 4.66
N SER A 106 5.78 12.00 5.23
CA SER A 106 6.67 12.95 4.58
C SER A 106 6.19 13.37 3.17
N MET A 107 4.88 13.45 3.01
CA MET A 107 4.20 13.82 1.77
C MET A 107 4.38 15.31 1.48
N HIS A 108 4.63 15.65 0.21
CA HIS A 108 4.84 17.01 -0.25
C HIS A 108 4.52 17.11 -1.75
N THR A 109 4.29 18.31 -2.26
CA THR A 109 3.89 18.53 -3.66
C THR A 109 5.03 19.11 -4.49
N HIS A 110 5.16 18.61 -5.72
CA HIS A 110 5.95 19.18 -6.82
C HIS A 110 5.01 19.40 -8.00
N ASP A 111 4.74 20.65 -8.38
CA ASP A 111 3.80 20.97 -9.46
C ASP A 111 2.42 20.27 -9.29
N SER A 112 2.09 19.29 -10.13
CA SER A 112 0.87 18.46 -10.07
C SER A 112 1.03 17.14 -9.31
N GLN A 113 2.24 16.82 -8.85
CA GLN A 113 2.60 15.53 -8.27
C GLN A 113 2.73 15.61 -6.77
N THR A 114 2.26 14.58 -6.06
CA THR A 114 2.47 14.44 -4.62
C THR A 114 3.44 13.31 -4.36
N CYS A 115 4.62 13.63 -3.85
CA CYS A 115 5.68 12.67 -3.55
C CYS A 115 5.82 12.48 -2.04
N GLY A 116 6.36 11.33 -1.63
CA GLY A 116 6.67 11.09 -0.24
C GLY A 116 7.15 9.67 -0.01
N LYS A 117 6.90 9.16 1.19
CA LYS A 117 7.24 7.80 1.60
C LYS A 117 5.99 7.08 2.05
N ALA A 118 6.04 5.76 2.07
CA ALA A 118 5.04 4.96 2.74
C ALA A 118 5.66 3.73 3.41
N TRP A 119 5.04 3.30 4.51
CA TRP A 119 5.16 1.93 4.97
C TRP A 119 4.19 1.08 4.18
N HIS A 120 4.69 0.05 3.51
CA HIS A 120 3.91 -0.89 2.72
C HIS A 120 3.89 -2.25 3.41
N LEU A 121 2.70 -2.73 3.74
CA LEU A 121 2.44 -4.09 4.17
C LEU A 121 1.86 -4.85 2.97
N GLU A 122 2.56 -5.88 2.49
CA GLU A 122 2.03 -6.78 1.46
C GLU A 122 0.94 -7.69 2.04
N ASP A 123 1.10 -8.14 3.28
CA ASP A 123 0.04 -8.68 4.13
C ASP A 123 -0.18 -7.78 5.36
N ARG A 124 -1.30 -7.06 5.36
CA ARG A 124 -1.72 -6.17 6.45
C ARG A 124 -1.82 -6.87 7.81
N PHE A 125 -2.02 -8.19 7.83
CA PHE A 125 -2.15 -8.97 9.06
C PHE A 125 -0.83 -9.61 9.51
N ASP A 126 0.24 -9.52 8.71
CA ASP A 126 1.59 -9.92 9.10
C ASP A 126 2.53 -8.70 9.19
N PRO A 127 2.75 -8.15 10.40
CA PRO A 127 3.64 -7.00 10.56
C PRO A 127 5.12 -7.32 10.25
N GLY A 128 5.47 -8.60 10.08
CA GLY A 128 6.81 -9.01 9.64
C GLY A 128 7.07 -8.72 8.16
N ASP A 129 6.03 -8.45 7.38
CA ASP A 129 6.09 -8.23 5.93
C ASP A 129 5.96 -6.74 5.55
N MET A 130 6.60 -5.90 6.36
CA MET A 130 6.60 -4.45 6.21
C MET A 130 7.85 -3.98 5.48
N SER A 131 7.67 -3.21 4.42
CA SER A 131 8.75 -2.57 3.66
C SER A 131 8.53 -1.07 3.56
N LYS A 132 9.61 -0.28 3.54
CA LYS A 132 9.51 1.14 3.18
C LYS A 132 9.48 1.28 1.67
N CYS A 133 8.68 2.19 1.15
CA CYS A 133 8.73 2.61 -0.24
C CYS A 133 8.67 4.13 -0.39
N PHE A 134 9.15 4.59 -1.55
CA PHE A 134 9.01 5.97 -2.00
C PHE A 134 7.90 6.01 -3.02
N VAL A 135 6.99 6.97 -2.85
CA VAL A 135 5.78 7.04 -3.64
C VAL A 135 5.66 8.37 -4.35
N ARG A 136 5.06 8.33 -5.54
CA ARG A 136 4.55 9.50 -6.27
C ARG A 136 3.13 9.23 -6.71
N LEU A 137 2.24 10.16 -6.38
CA LEU A 137 0.83 10.13 -6.70
C LEU A 137 0.49 11.30 -7.62
N GLU A 138 -0.28 11.02 -8.67
CA GLU A 138 -0.78 12.04 -9.58
C GLU A 138 -2.14 11.62 -10.14
N VAL A 139 -3.08 12.57 -10.28
CA VAL A 139 -4.35 12.33 -10.97
C VAL A 139 -4.30 12.98 -12.34
N ILE A 140 -4.33 12.17 -13.40
CA ILE A 140 -4.27 12.62 -14.80
C ILE A 140 -5.54 12.12 -15.49
N GLU A 141 -6.34 13.04 -16.04
CA GLU A 141 -7.58 12.71 -16.76
C GLU A 141 -8.55 11.80 -15.98
N GLY A 142 -8.57 11.95 -14.66
CA GLY A 142 -9.42 11.16 -13.76
C GLY A 142 -8.87 9.77 -13.40
N LEU A 143 -7.66 9.42 -13.87
CA LEU A 143 -6.94 8.22 -13.47
C LEU A 143 -5.90 8.57 -12.41
N LEU A 144 -5.81 7.74 -11.37
CA LEU A 144 -4.73 7.81 -10.39
C LEU A 144 -3.53 7.03 -10.92
N TYR A 145 -2.41 7.72 -11.08
CA TYR A 145 -1.09 7.14 -11.30
C TYR A 145 -0.37 7.08 -9.96
N MET A 146 0.01 5.89 -9.55
CA MET A 146 0.82 5.63 -8.37
C MET A 146 2.13 4.99 -8.81
N GLU A 147 3.21 5.74 -8.70
CA GLU A 147 4.56 5.21 -8.87
C GLU A 147 5.12 4.82 -7.50
N VAL A 148 5.69 3.62 -7.42
CA VAL A 148 6.23 3.05 -6.18
C VAL A 148 7.65 2.58 -6.45
N TYR A 149 8.56 2.94 -5.56
CA TYR A 149 9.92 2.43 -5.51
C TYR A 149 10.14 1.77 -4.15
N MET A 150 10.34 0.47 -4.12
CA MET A 150 10.58 -0.26 -2.88
C MET A 150 12.01 -0.01 -2.41
N GLN A 151 12.18 0.28 -1.12
CA GLN A 151 13.52 0.30 -0.54
C GLN A 151 14.04 -1.14 -0.49
N GLU A 152 15.11 -1.43 -1.22
CA GLU A 152 15.76 -2.74 -1.15
C GLU A 152 16.35 -3.02 0.24
N GLY A 153 16.30 -4.29 0.63
CA GLY A 153 16.94 -4.80 1.84
C GLY A 153 15.96 -5.34 2.89
N LEU A 154 16.52 -5.92 3.95
CA LEU A 154 15.73 -6.25 5.14
C LEU A 154 15.26 -4.96 5.81
N PRO A 155 14.13 -4.98 6.54
CA PRO A 155 13.70 -3.84 7.34
C PRO A 155 14.86 -3.35 8.23
N ASP A 156 15.25 -2.09 8.05
CA ASP A 156 16.27 -1.48 8.88
C ASP A 156 15.66 -1.17 10.25
N LEU A 157 15.97 -1.99 11.25
CA LEU A 157 15.41 -1.81 12.59
C LEU A 157 15.87 -0.51 13.27
N ASP A 158 16.93 0.11 12.76
CA ASP A 158 17.43 1.41 13.22
C ASP A 158 16.89 2.58 12.37
N ASP A 159 15.94 2.31 11.48
CA ASP A 159 15.32 3.31 10.64
C ASP A 159 14.63 4.39 11.50
N PRO A 160 15.05 5.67 11.40
CA PRO A 160 14.48 6.72 12.23
C PRO A 160 12.97 6.90 12.03
N ASP A 161 12.45 6.56 10.84
CA ASP A 161 11.02 6.64 10.53
C ASP A 161 10.24 5.46 11.17
N LEU A 162 10.92 4.40 11.63
CA LEU A 162 10.32 3.34 12.48
C LEU A 162 10.39 3.69 13.97
N LEU A 163 11.45 4.39 14.37
CA LEU A 163 11.70 4.74 15.77
C LEU A 163 10.89 5.95 16.23
N THR A 164 10.43 6.78 15.30
CA THR A 164 9.61 7.96 15.57
C THR A 164 8.42 8.00 14.63
N GLU A 165 7.25 8.36 15.15
CA GLU A 165 6.05 8.54 14.34
C GLU A 165 6.30 9.67 13.33
N PRO A 166 6.39 9.37 12.02
CA PRO A 166 6.79 10.37 11.04
C PRO A 166 5.61 11.30 10.75
N SER A 167 5.90 12.60 10.62
CA SER A 167 4.91 13.57 10.16
C SER A 167 4.37 13.20 8.78
N VAL A 168 3.05 13.34 8.59
CA VAL A 168 2.44 13.15 7.27
C VAL A 168 2.96 14.18 6.27
N GLU A 169 3.21 15.42 6.70
CA GLU A 169 3.77 16.48 5.84
C GLU A 169 5.30 16.44 5.83
N GLY A 170 5.90 16.57 4.65
CA GLY A 170 7.34 16.60 4.41
C GLY A 170 7.83 17.91 3.78
N ASP A 171 9.15 18.05 3.71
CA ASP A 171 9.83 19.18 3.07
C ASP A 171 10.08 18.87 1.58
N PRO A 172 9.50 19.64 0.63
CA PRO A 172 9.70 19.39 -0.80
C PRO A 172 11.16 19.50 -1.24
N LEU A 173 12.01 20.26 -0.53
CA LEU A 173 13.44 20.34 -0.83
C LEU A 173 14.21 19.05 -0.48
N LYS A 174 13.56 18.12 0.22
CA LYS A 174 14.09 16.81 0.62
C LYS A 174 13.34 15.66 -0.05
N CYS A 175 12.89 15.86 -1.28
CA CYS A 175 12.22 14.82 -2.06
C CYS A 175 13.15 13.62 -2.31
N GLU A 176 12.99 12.56 -1.52
CA GLU A 176 13.76 11.32 -1.67
C GLU A 176 13.29 10.48 -2.85
N TYR A 177 12.04 10.66 -3.30
CA TYR A 177 11.52 9.98 -4.49
C TYR A 177 12.37 10.28 -5.73
N GLU A 178 12.62 11.57 -6.02
CA GLU A 178 13.41 11.99 -7.19
C GLU A 178 14.85 11.46 -7.12
N ALA A 179 15.45 11.49 -5.92
CA ALA A 179 16.78 10.98 -5.70
C ALA A 179 16.88 9.47 -5.98
N LYS A 180 15.82 8.70 -5.72
CA LYS A 180 15.76 7.26 -6.01
C LYS A 180 15.43 6.98 -7.47
N ALA A 181 14.34 7.58 -7.97
CA ALA A 181 13.85 7.38 -9.33
C ALA A 181 14.91 7.75 -10.39
N GLY A 182 15.73 8.78 -10.14
CA GLY A 182 16.81 9.17 -11.05
C GLY A 182 17.98 8.19 -11.13
N ASN A 183 18.17 7.33 -10.12
CA ASN A 183 19.30 6.40 -10.05
C ASN A 183 18.94 4.96 -10.46
N HIS A 184 17.68 4.55 -10.29
CA HIS A 184 17.21 3.17 -10.50
C HIS A 184 15.84 3.13 -11.19
N PRO A 185 15.71 3.66 -12.42
CA PRO A 185 14.43 3.74 -13.12
C PRO A 185 13.77 2.37 -13.39
N GLU A 186 14.54 1.29 -13.45
CA GLU A 186 14.10 -0.08 -13.72
C GLU A 186 13.38 -0.75 -12.53
N GLU A 187 13.62 -0.28 -11.30
CA GLU A 187 12.99 -0.80 -10.08
C GLU A 187 11.66 -0.10 -9.77
N ARG A 188 11.28 0.89 -10.58
CA ARG A 188 10.04 1.63 -10.41
C ARG A 188 8.84 0.81 -10.91
N GLN A 189 7.88 0.61 -10.03
CA GLN A 189 6.56 0.08 -10.38
C GLN A 189 5.60 1.24 -10.64
N VAL A 190 4.90 1.20 -11.77
CA VAL A 190 3.79 2.12 -12.06
C VAL A 190 2.49 1.34 -11.97
N LEU A 191 1.51 1.88 -11.24
CA LEU A 191 0.16 1.35 -11.06
C LEU A 191 -0.84 2.41 -11.49
N VAL A 192 -1.86 2.01 -12.27
CA VAL A 192 -2.89 2.93 -12.76
C VAL A 192 -4.25 2.48 -12.27
N PHE A 193 -5.02 3.41 -11.72
CA PHE A 193 -6.34 3.13 -11.18
C PHE A 193 -7.40 4.08 -11.76
N SER A 194 -8.62 3.58 -11.89
CA SER A 194 -9.82 4.36 -12.16
C SER A 194 -10.63 4.57 -10.88
N ARG A 195 -11.32 5.69 -10.75
CA ARG A 195 -12.15 5.93 -9.57
C ARG A 195 -13.38 5.03 -9.62
N ARG A 196 -13.70 4.41 -8.48
CA ARG A 196 -14.94 3.65 -8.32
C ARG A 196 -16.05 4.62 -7.92
N GLU A 197 -17.11 4.67 -8.73
CA GLU A 197 -18.33 5.45 -8.44
C GLU A 197 -19.13 4.85 -7.28
#